data_AF-A0A9P5QCP0-F1
#
_entry.id   AF-A0A9P5QCP0-F1
#
_cell.length_a   1.000
_cell.length_b   1.000
_cell.length_c   1.000
_cell.angle_alpha   90.00
_cell.angle_beta   90.00
_cell.angle_gamma   90.00
#
_symmetry.space_group_name_H-M   'P 1'
#
loop_
_entity.id
_entity.type
_entity.pdbx_description
1 polymer ?
#
loop_
_entity_poly.entity_id
_entity_poly.type
_entity_poly.pdbx_seq_one_letter_code
_entity_poly.pdbx_strand_id
1 'polypeptide(L)'
;MFSNSIILFATALIGIANAGTWCGKPYREPTNSQPEVPNHGVFPALPSWPPADVLAVTPRWKPIYKADQSVEFIVDVPSNALETKIILYFGAGMTHEVPVNTGANIIVVPNTKLRESSAVTALLGSTKANATFMIYKNPVSGTSATVRVDYLHGSLVPEKNRTSPPVFPFGFYVEYEPWMVKDPVGNMKELKDMGVNFVHMVPPYDDRLIPTLKAAEDLGMWMQYDMRHTYKNTSKITAEVNNVKTYEHIVSWYTSDEPDGETRNEPQDSINAYNTIISIDPHRPTMLVLN
;
A
#
# COMPACT_ATOMS: atom_id res chain seq x y z
N MET A 1 -65.13 45.95 28.48
CA MET A 1 -63.83 45.45 28.95
C MET A 1 -63.22 44.62 27.83
N PHE A 2 -62.36 45.24 27.02
CA PHE A 2 -61.57 44.55 26.01
C PHE A 2 -60.36 43.91 26.71
N SER A 3 -60.18 42.61 26.55
CA SER A 3 -59.03 41.89 27.10
C SER A 3 -58.01 41.68 25.97
N ASN A 4 -56.76 42.07 26.27
CA ASN A 4 -55.64 42.19 25.35
C ASN A 4 -55.10 40.83 24.90
N SER A 5 -54.77 40.76 23.61
CA SER A 5 -53.97 39.71 22.99
C SER A 5 -52.54 39.68 23.54
N ILE A 6 -52.00 38.48 23.78
CA ILE A 6 -50.56 38.20 23.68
C ILE A 6 -50.42 36.91 22.88
N ILE A 7 -49.94 37.05 21.64
CA ILE A 7 -49.50 35.94 20.79
C ILE A 7 -48.03 35.70 21.16
N LEU A 8 -47.73 34.54 21.74
CA LEU A 8 -46.36 34.09 21.96
C LEU A 8 -45.78 33.62 20.61
N PHE A 9 -44.85 34.37 20.05
CA PHE A 9 -43.97 33.85 19.00
C PHE A 9 -42.93 32.94 19.66
N ALA A 10 -43.11 31.63 19.55
CA ALA A 10 -42.02 30.68 19.77
C ALA A 10 -41.08 30.77 18.55
N THR A 11 -40.00 31.52 18.68
CA THR A 11 -38.87 31.43 17.75
C THR A 11 -38.26 30.04 17.87
N ALA A 12 -38.59 29.15 16.94
CA ALA A 12 -37.80 27.96 16.70
C ALA A 12 -36.41 28.43 16.23
N LEU A 13 -35.43 28.39 17.12
CA LEU A 13 -34.02 28.39 16.74
C LEU A 13 -33.79 27.11 15.93
N ILE A 14 -33.85 27.23 14.62
CA ILE A 14 -33.34 26.22 13.70
C ILE A 14 -31.83 26.20 13.93
N GLY A 15 -31.36 25.25 14.75
CA GLY A 15 -29.95 24.94 14.82
C GLY A 15 -29.50 24.50 13.44
N ILE A 16 -28.68 25.32 12.77
CA ILE A 16 -28.00 24.92 11.55
C ILE A 16 -27.03 23.82 11.96
N ALA A 17 -27.40 22.57 11.67
CA ALA A 17 -26.49 21.45 11.77
C ALA A 17 -25.42 21.65 10.70
N ASN A 18 -24.24 22.13 11.10
CA ASN A 18 -23.08 22.10 10.22
C ASN A 18 -22.81 20.63 9.88
N ALA A 19 -22.91 20.28 8.60
CA ALA A 19 -22.47 18.98 8.11
C ALA A 19 -20.99 18.82 8.53
N GLY A 20 -20.69 17.74 9.25
CA GLY A 20 -19.32 17.43 9.63
C GLY A 20 -18.48 17.28 8.37
N THR A 21 -17.42 18.07 8.26
CA THR A 21 -16.36 17.84 7.29
C THR A 21 -15.32 16.92 7.92
N TRP A 22 -14.87 15.91 7.17
CA TRP A 22 -13.71 15.08 7.49
C TRP A 22 -12.63 15.40 6.47
N CYS A 23 -11.45 15.85 6.94
CA CYS A 23 -10.34 16.25 6.05
C CYS A 23 -10.74 17.25 4.95
N GLY A 24 -11.64 18.19 5.26
CA GLY A 24 -12.17 19.17 4.30
C GLY A 24 -13.21 18.63 3.31
N LYS A 25 -13.45 17.30 3.30
CA LYS A 25 -14.48 16.64 2.50
C LYS A 25 -15.80 16.59 3.30
N PRO A 26 -16.95 16.89 2.69
CA PRO A 26 -18.24 16.74 3.35
C PRO A 26 -18.53 15.24 3.62
N TYR A 27 -18.66 14.85 4.89
CA TYR A 27 -18.81 13.44 5.29
C TYR A 27 -20.26 13.04 5.58
N ARG A 28 -21.18 14.01 5.60
CA ARG A 28 -22.63 13.79 5.64
C ARG A 28 -23.29 14.65 4.58
N GLU A 29 -24.23 14.09 3.83
CA GLU A 29 -25.14 14.92 3.05
C GLU A 29 -25.79 15.94 3.98
N PRO A 30 -25.74 17.24 3.66
CA PRO A 30 -26.69 18.18 4.23
C PRO A 30 -28.08 17.65 3.88
N THR A 31 -28.92 17.43 4.88
CA THR A 31 -30.32 17.08 4.67
C THR A 31 -30.91 18.09 3.67
N ASN A 32 -31.19 17.66 2.44
CA ASN A 32 -31.77 18.41 1.30
C ASN A 32 -30.83 19.02 0.24
N SER A 33 -29.55 18.67 0.15
CA SER A 33 -28.79 18.94 -1.08
C SER A 33 -28.33 17.64 -1.70
N GLN A 34 -28.84 17.34 -2.90
CA GLN A 34 -28.23 16.38 -3.81
C GLN A 34 -26.71 16.58 -3.77
N PRO A 35 -25.89 15.51 -3.70
CA PRO A 35 -24.46 15.66 -3.79
C PRO A 35 -24.20 16.44 -5.08
N GLU A 36 -23.52 17.58 -4.97
CA GLU A 36 -22.96 18.22 -6.17
C GLU A 36 -22.13 17.13 -6.82
N VAL A 37 -22.60 16.63 -7.97
CA VAL A 37 -21.86 15.64 -8.76
C VAL A 37 -20.44 16.18 -8.82
N PRO A 38 -19.42 15.45 -8.32
CA PRO A 38 -18.06 15.94 -8.31
C PRO A 38 -17.81 16.47 -9.70
N ASN A 39 -17.51 17.77 -9.77
CA ASN A 39 -17.35 18.45 -11.03
C ASN A 39 -16.43 17.55 -11.86
N HIS A 40 -16.88 17.05 -13.02
CA HIS A 40 -16.07 16.21 -13.91
C HIS A 40 -14.87 16.99 -14.48
N GLY A 41 -14.49 18.10 -13.83
CA GLY A 41 -13.29 18.86 -14.02
C GLY A 41 -12.14 17.88 -14.02
N VAL A 42 -11.63 17.71 -15.24
CA VAL A 42 -10.32 17.17 -15.61
C VAL A 42 -9.49 16.97 -14.35
N PHE A 43 -9.48 15.75 -13.82
CA PHE A 43 -8.45 15.38 -12.86
C PHE A 43 -7.14 15.81 -13.52
N PRO A 44 -6.30 16.64 -12.87
CA PRO A 44 -4.96 16.87 -13.39
C PRO A 44 -4.39 15.48 -13.69
N ALA A 45 -3.85 15.30 -14.89
CA ALA A 45 -3.30 14.01 -15.28
C ALA A 45 -2.45 13.51 -14.11
N LEU A 46 -2.77 12.32 -13.60
CA LEU A 46 -1.99 11.71 -12.52
C LEU A 46 -0.52 11.87 -12.92
N PRO A 47 0.36 12.37 -12.03
CA PRO A 47 1.77 12.36 -12.32
C PRO A 47 2.13 10.93 -12.72
N SER A 48 2.48 10.72 -13.99
CA SER A 48 3.07 9.45 -14.38
C SER A 48 4.36 9.38 -13.58
N TRP A 49 4.48 8.37 -12.72
CA TRP A 49 5.73 8.10 -12.05
C TRP A 49 6.20 6.71 -12.47
N PRO A 50 7.37 6.60 -13.14
CA PRO A 50 8.21 7.71 -13.61
C PRO A 50 7.47 8.59 -14.63
N PRO A 51 7.85 9.89 -14.78
CA PRO A 51 7.28 10.76 -15.81
C PRO A 51 7.29 10.02 -17.13
N ALA A 52 6.15 10.01 -17.82
CA ALA A 52 6.05 9.41 -19.14
C ALA A 52 7.21 9.94 -20.00
N ASP A 53 7.94 9.03 -20.64
CA ASP A 53 9.02 9.35 -21.57
C ASP A 53 10.36 9.81 -20.96
N VAL A 54 10.66 9.50 -19.70
CA VAL A 54 11.97 9.80 -19.08
C VAL A 54 12.77 8.52 -18.85
N LEU A 55 14.10 8.61 -18.96
CA LEU A 55 14.99 7.52 -18.55
C LEU A 55 14.80 7.24 -17.07
N ALA A 56 14.38 6.02 -16.74
CA ALA A 56 14.28 5.54 -15.36
C ALA A 56 14.88 4.15 -15.23
N VAL A 57 15.32 3.81 -14.03
CA VAL A 57 15.73 2.45 -13.68
C VAL A 57 15.12 2.08 -12.34
N THR A 58 14.47 0.93 -12.26
CA THR A 58 13.78 0.47 -11.05
C THR A 58 14.00 -1.02 -10.87
N PRO A 59 14.35 -1.53 -9.68
CA PRO A 59 14.30 -2.96 -9.43
C PRO A 59 12.86 -3.44 -9.58
N ARG A 60 12.62 -4.45 -10.42
CA ARG A 60 11.26 -4.95 -10.68
C ARG A 60 10.60 -5.50 -9.42
N TRP A 61 11.37 -6.20 -8.60
CA TRP A 61 10.86 -6.93 -7.45
C TRP A 61 11.31 -6.28 -6.14
N LYS A 62 10.41 -6.19 -5.16
CA LYS A 62 10.76 -5.86 -3.77
C LYS A 62 9.97 -6.73 -2.79
N PRO A 63 10.60 -7.40 -1.82
CA PRO A 63 12.05 -7.51 -1.64
C PRO A 63 12.74 -8.37 -2.72
N ILE A 64 14.05 -8.16 -2.85
CA ILE A 64 14.98 -9.04 -3.58
C ILE A 64 15.68 -9.91 -2.54
N TYR A 65 15.79 -11.21 -2.75
CA TYR A 65 16.37 -12.13 -1.76
C TYR A 65 17.76 -12.64 -2.17
N LYS A 66 18.59 -12.99 -1.19
CA LYS A 66 19.91 -13.61 -1.43
C LYS A 66 19.82 -14.93 -2.19
N ALA A 67 18.75 -15.71 -2.03
CA ALA A 67 18.53 -16.94 -2.78
C ALA A 67 18.14 -16.71 -4.25
N ASP A 68 17.78 -15.48 -4.63
CA ASP A 68 17.43 -15.18 -6.01
C ASP A 68 18.63 -15.41 -6.93
N GLN A 69 18.44 -16.14 -8.02
CA GLN A 69 19.52 -16.39 -8.99
C GLN A 69 19.89 -15.12 -9.75
N SER A 70 18.90 -14.26 -9.98
CA SER A 70 19.03 -13.00 -10.70
C SER A 70 18.11 -11.93 -10.13
N VAL A 71 18.47 -10.68 -10.44
CA VAL A 71 17.68 -9.49 -10.16
C VAL A 71 17.27 -8.87 -11.49
N GLU A 72 16.01 -8.49 -11.58
CA GLU A 72 15.43 -7.86 -12.76
C GLU A 72 15.32 -6.36 -12.52
N PHE A 73 15.78 -5.57 -13.49
CA PHE A 73 15.65 -4.13 -13.49
C PHE A 73 14.77 -3.72 -14.67
N ILE A 74 13.77 -2.91 -14.40
CA ILE A 74 12.97 -2.22 -15.40
C ILE A 74 13.76 -0.97 -15.79
N VAL A 75 14.02 -0.79 -17.07
CA VAL A 75 14.59 0.44 -17.62
C VAL A 75 13.62 1.05 -18.61
N ASP A 76 13.01 2.15 -18.20
CA ASP A 76 12.16 2.96 -19.07
C ASP A 76 13.06 3.86 -19.92
N VAL A 77 12.82 3.87 -21.23
CA VAL A 77 13.61 4.62 -22.20
C VAL A 77 12.71 5.66 -22.84
N PRO A 78 13.17 6.93 -22.97
CA PRO A 78 12.46 7.93 -23.76
C PRO A 78 12.21 7.43 -25.19
N SER A 79 10.99 7.57 -25.67
CA SER A 79 10.54 7.19 -27.02
C SER A 79 11.28 7.93 -28.13
N ASN A 80 11.83 9.11 -27.83
CA ASN A 80 12.66 9.90 -28.73
C ASN A 80 14.17 9.61 -28.61
N ALA A 81 14.58 8.61 -27.82
CA ALA A 81 15.98 8.23 -27.70
C ALA A 81 16.56 7.84 -29.06
N LEU A 82 17.72 8.41 -29.39
CA LEU A 82 18.46 8.09 -30.62
C LEU A 82 19.57 7.06 -30.36
N GLU A 83 19.91 6.87 -29.09
CA GLU A 83 20.85 5.90 -28.62
C GLU A 83 20.32 4.49 -28.86
N THR A 84 21.23 3.60 -29.25
CA THR A 84 20.91 2.20 -29.52
C THR A 84 21.22 1.28 -28.35
N LYS A 85 21.78 1.83 -27.25
CA LYS A 85 22.33 1.07 -26.13
C LYS A 85 22.12 1.79 -24.80
N ILE A 86 21.79 1.00 -23.78
CA ILE A 86 21.78 1.40 -22.37
C ILE A 86 22.92 0.67 -21.68
N ILE A 87 23.60 1.36 -20.78
CA ILE A 87 24.61 0.75 -19.91
C ILE A 87 24.13 0.86 -18.46
N LEU A 88 23.94 -0.27 -17.80
CA LEU A 88 23.73 -0.32 -16.36
C LEU A 88 25.06 -0.43 -15.64
N TYR A 89 25.29 0.47 -14.70
CA TYR A 89 26.42 0.44 -13.77
C TYR A 89 25.92 0.00 -12.40
N PHE A 90 26.60 -0.99 -11.85
CA PHE A 90 26.40 -1.44 -10.48
C PHE A 90 27.65 -1.11 -9.67
N GLY A 91 27.47 -0.80 -8.38
CA GLY A 91 28.60 -0.62 -7.46
C GLY A 91 29.64 -1.74 -7.62
N ALA A 92 30.93 -1.39 -7.55
CA ALA A 92 32.09 -2.23 -7.91
C ALA A 92 32.51 -2.24 -9.40
N GLY A 93 32.02 -1.31 -10.22
CA GLY A 93 32.54 -1.11 -11.59
C GLY A 93 32.04 -2.14 -12.61
N MET A 94 31.00 -2.90 -12.28
CA MET A 94 30.37 -3.80 -13.22
C MET A 94 29.45 -3.04 -14.15
N THR A 95 29.51 -3.38 -15.43
CA THR A 95 28.65 -2.84 -16.46
C THR A 95 27.85 -3.94 -17.14
N HIS A 96 26.62 -3.63 -17.51
CA HIS A 96 25.79 -4.47 -18.36
C HIS A 96 25.21 -3.63 -19.48
N GLU A 97 25.54 -3.97 -20.71
CA GLU A 97 25.10 -3.26 -21.91
C GLU A 97 23.91 -4.01 -22.53
N VAL A 98 22.84 -3.28 -22.82
CA VAL A 98 21.61 -3.84 -23.40
C VAL A 98 21.18 -2.95 -24.56
N PRO A 99 20.76 -3.52 -25.71
CA PRO A 99 20.21 -2.74 -26.80
C PRO A 99 18.96 -1.99 -26.33
N VAL A 100 18.77 -0.78 -26.87
CA VAL A 100 17.54 0.00 -26.67
C VAL A 100 16.45 -0.63 -27.51
N ASN A 101 15.40 -1.12 -26.85
CA ASN A 101 14.10 -1.31 -27.48
C ASN A 101 13.17 -0.19 -27.01
N THR A 102 12.30 0.31 -27.89
CA THR A 102 11.26 1.27 -27.53
C THR A 102 10.28 0.61 -26.54
N GLY A 103 10.23 1.11 -25.29
CA GLY A 103 9.44 0.56 -24.18
C GLY A 103 10.25 0.24 -22.92
N ALA A 104 9.63 -0.41 -21.95
CA ALA A 104 10.29 -0.90 -20.74
C ALA A 104 11.20 -2.10 -21.07
N ASN A 105 12.50 -1.95 -20.87
CA ASN A 105 13.46 -3.04 -21.04
C ASN A 105 13.65 -3.76 -19.70
N ILE A 106 13.43 -5.07 -19.68
CA ILE A 106 13.75 -5.90 -18.51
C ILE A 106 15.18 -6.39 -18.65
N ILE A 107 16.04 -5.92 -17.75
CA ILE A 107 17.44 -6.30 -17.70
C ILE A 107 17.67 -7.27 -16.55
N VAL A 108 18.13 -8.48 -16.89
CA VAL A 108 18.38 -9.55 -15.91
C VAL A 108 19.85 -9.58 -15.54
N VAL A 109 20.15 -9.38 -14.27
CA VAL A 109 21.53 -9.38 -13.75
C VAL A 109 21.70 -10.52 -12.76
N PRO A 110 22.73 -11.39 -12.91
CA PRO A 110 23.01 -12.44 -11.93
C PRO A 110 23.20 -11.85 -10.53
N ASN A 111 22.53 -12.40 -9.52
CA ASN A 111 22.60 -11.89 -8.15
C ASN A 111 24.00 -12.02 -7.55
N THR A 112 24.77 -13.05 -7.96
CA THR A 112 26.17 -13.27 -7.57
C THR A 112 27.11 -12.12 -7.92
N LYS A 113 26.68 -11.23 -8.81
CA LYS A 113 27.42 -10.04 -9.22
C LYS A 113 27.11 -8.83 -8.32
N LEU A 114 25.97 -8.80 -7.64
CA LEU A 114 25.49 -7.62 -6.90
C LEU A 114 25.93 -7.64 -5.43
N ARG A 115 26.03 -6.46 -4.82
CA ARG A 115 26.26 -6.33 -3.37
C ARG A 115 24.94 -6.11 -2.63
N GLU A 116 24.92 -6.47 -1.34
CA GLU A 116 23.71 -6.43 -0.50
C GLU A 116 22.97 -5.09 -0.50
N SER A 117 23.71 -3.99 -0.53
CA SER A 117 23.17 -2.66 -0.80
C SER A 117 23.96 -2.06 -1.95
N SER A 118 23.26 -1.61 -2.98
CA SER A 118 23.88 -1.04 -4.17
C SER A 118 22.99 0.00 -4.83
N ALA A 119 23.65 0.98 -5.44
CA ALA A 119 23.02 1.81 -6.45
C ALA A 119 23.15 1.12 -7.81
N VAL A 120 22.14 1.28 -8.64
CA VAL A 120 22.18 1.04 -10.07
C VAL A 120 22.06 2.38 -10.77
N THR A 121 22.93 2.61 -11.75
CA THR A 121 22.86 3.79 -12.62
C THR A 121 22.64 3.32 -14.04
N ALA A 122 21.54 3.72 -14.67
CA ALA A 122 21.34 3.56 -16.11
C ALA A 122 21.93 4.76 -16.84
N LEU A 123 22.74 4.50 -17.87
CA LEU A 123 23.24 5.51 -18.81
C LEU A 123 22.64 5.27 -20.19
N LEU A 124 22.10 6.34 -20.77
CA LEU A 124 21.65 6.43 -22.16
C LEU A 124 22.31 7.67 -22.77
N GLY A 125 23.41 7.48 -23.50
CA GLY A 125 24.24 8.58 -23.97
C GLY A 125 24.83 9.37 -22.79
N SER A 126 24.45 10.65 -22.66
CA SER A 126 24.81 11.51 -21.52
C SER A 126 23.78 11.51 -20.39
N THR A 127 22.57 11.00 -20.64
CA THR A 127 21.46 10.97 -19.68
C THR A 127 21.67 9.86 -18.65
N LYS A 128 21.34 10.15 -17.38
CA LYS A 128 21.53 9.22 -16.27
C LYS A 128 20.25 9.08 -15.45
N ALA A 129 19.94 7.85 -15.05
CA ALA A 129 18.93 7.56 -14.04
C ALA A 129 19.55 6.70 -12.94
N ASN A 130 19.13 6.92 -11.70
CA ASN A 130 19.66 6.19 -10.54
C ASN A 130 18.52 5.57 -9.75
N ALA A 131 18.77 4.36 -9.25
CA ALA A 131 17.96 3.76 -8.20
C ALA A 131 18.84 3.06 -7.18
N THR A 132 18.29 2.88 -5.99
CA THR A 132 18.90 2.07 -4.93
C THR A 132 18.08 0.81 -4.74
N PHE A 133 18.75 -0.27 -4.37
CA PHE A 133 18.08 -1.51 -4.01
C PHE A 133 18.82 -2.20 -2.86
N MET A 134 18.10 -3.08 -2.18
CA MET A 134 18.66 -3.93 -1.13
C MET A 134 18.35 -5.39 -1.44
N ILE A 135 19.33 -6.26 -1.19
CA ILE A 135 19.21 -7.70 -1.22
C ILE A 135 19.03 -8.19 0.22
N TYR A 136 17.82 -8.65 0.50
CA TYR A 136 17.39 -9.10 1.81
C TYR A 136 17.88 -10.52 2.08
N LYS A 137 18.11 -10.83 3.36
CA LYS A 137 18.24 -12.22 3.80
C LYS A 137 16.94 -12.95 3.46
N ASN A 138 17.06 -14.22 3.10
CA ASN A 138 15.89 -15.07 2.92
C ASN A 138 15.09 -15.12 4.22
N PRO A 139 13.75 -15.12 4.15
CA PRO A 139 12.92 -15.36 5.33
C PRO A 139 13.31 -16.71 5.96
N VAL A 140 13.33 -16.78 7.29
CA VAL A 140 13.44 -18.07 7.97
C VAL A 140 12.06 -18.72 7.96
N SER A 141 11.98 -19.99 7.54
CA SER A 141 10.71 -20.72 7.49
C SER A 141 9.95 -20.61 8.81
N GLY A 142 8.67 -20.24 8.74
CA GLY A 142 7.79 -20.09 9.90
C GLY A 142 7.99 -18.81 10.74
N THR A 143 8.89 -17.90 10.35
CA THR A 143 9.11 -16.64 11.09
C THR A 143 8.38 -15.44 10.53
N SER A 144 8.13 -15.44 9.22
CA SER A 144 7.30 -14.45 8.55
C SER A 144 6.88 -14.99 7.19
N ALA A 145 5.66 -14.70 6.75
CA ALA A 145 5.30 -14.89 5.35
C ALA A 145 5.82 -13.72 4.50
N THR A 146 5.85 -13.93 3.20
CA THR A 146 6.58 -13.06 2.28
C THR A 146 5.70 -12.64 1.13
N VAL A 147 5.74 -11.37 0.78
CA VAL A 147 4.95 -10.79 -0.31
C VAL A 147 5.85 -9.85 -1.09
N ARG A 148 6.03 -10.14 -2.38
CA ARG A 148 6.75 -9.24 -3.28
C ARG A 148 5.81 -8.26 -3.94
N VAL A 149 6.31 -7.07 -4.24
CA VAL A 149 5.70 -6.13 -5.17
C VAL A 149 6.36 -6.33 -6.53
N ASP A 150 5.55 -6.60 -7.57
CA ASP A 150 5.97 -6.55 -8.98
C ASP A 150 5.75 -5.12 -9.50
N TYR A 151 6.81 -4.33 -9.60
CA TYR A 151 6.74 -2.97 -10.13
C TYR A 151 6.42 -2.91 -11.63
N LEU A 152 6.54 -4.02 -12.38
CA LEU A 152 6.18 -4.04 -13.79
C LEU A 152 4.65 -4.07 -14.00
N HIS A 153 3.95 -4.80 -13.13
CA HIS A 153 2.50 -5.02 -13.24
C HIS A 153 1.69 -4.44 -12.08
N GLY A 154 2.35 -3.79 -11.11
CA GLY A 154 1.73 -3.25 -9.91
C GLY A 154 1.10 -4.30 -8.98
N SER A 155 1.50 -5.57 -9.10
CA SER A 155 0.84 -6.68 -8.41
C SER A 155 1.53 -7.06 -7.11
N LEU A 156 0.74 -7.54 -6.14
CA LEU A 156 1.27 -8.21 -4.94
C LEU A 156 1.45 -9.70 -5.23
N VAL A 157 2.58 -10.27 -4.89
CA VAL A 157 2.88 -11.69 -5.16
C VAL A 157 3.32 -12.36 -3.86
N PRO A 158 2.38 -12.99 -3.13
CA PRO A 158 2.68 -13.79 -1.95
C PRO A 158 3.64 -14.91 -2.35
N GLU A 159 4.82 -14.99 -1.76
CA GLU A 159 5.85 -15.87 -2.25
C GLU A 159 5.84 -17.24 -1.58
N LYS A 160 5.59 -18.26 -2.40
CA LYS A 160 6.04 -19.64 -2.19
C LYS A 160 6.87 -20.02 -3.41
N ASN A 161 8.18 -19.74 -3.40
CA ASN A 161 9.12 -19.98 -4.52
C ASN A 161 8.82 -19.24 -5.85
N ARG A 162 8.31 -18.00 -5.81
CA ARG A 162 7.92 -17.18 -6.98
C ARG A 162 6.86 -17.78 -7.93
N THR A 163 6.23 -18.89 -7.55
CA THR A 163 5.22 -19.57 -8.40
C THR A 163 3.79 -19.20 -8.03
N SER A 164 3.57 -18.43 -6.96
CA SER A 164 2.23 -18.04 -6.57
C SER A 164 1.62 -17.07 -7.59
N PRO A 165 0.32 -17.20 -7.88
CA PRO A 165 -0.37 -16.23 -8.73
C PRO A 165 -0.34 -14.85 -8.06
N PRO A 166 -0.21 -13.76 -8.85
CA PRO A 166 -0.37 -12.42 -8.34
C PRO A 166 -1.75 -12.21 -7.73
N VAL A 167 -1.81 -11.43 -6.65
CA VAL A 167 -3.01 -10.96 -5.99
C VAL A 167 -3.37 -9.60 -6.56
N PHE A 168 -4.52 -9.53 -7.21
CA PHE A 168 -5.22 -8.29 -7.48
C PHE A 168 -6.29 -8.10 -6.39
N PRO A 169 -6.07 -7.20 -5.40
CA PRO A 169 -7.00 -7.01 -4.30
C PRO A 169 -8.34 -6.49 -4.80
N PHE A 170 -9.40 -7.23 -4.57
CA PHE A 170 -10.77 -6.84 -4.87
C PHE A 170 -11.63 -7.11 -3.64
N GLY A 171 -12.08 -6.04 -2.97
CA GLY A 171 -12.73 -6.11 -1.67
C GLY A 171 -13.07 -4.74 -1.09
N PHE A 172 -13.40 -4.74 0.21
CA PHE A 172 -13.88 -3.56 0.93
C PHE A 172 -13.20 -3.42 2.31
N TYR A 173 -13.42 -2.26 2.93
CA TYR A 173 -13.20 -2.09 4.36
C TYR A 173 -14.24 -2.89 5.14
N VAL A 174 -13.79 -3.56 6.19
CA VAL A 174 -14.62 -4.36 7.06
C VAL A 174 -14.24 -4.05 8.51
N GLU A 175 -15.21 -3.60 9.29
CA GLU A 175 -15.02 -3.40 10.72
C GLU A 175 -14.72 -4.73 11.42
N TYR A 176 -13.59 -4.80 12.13
CA TYR A 176 -13.29 -5.97 12.95
C TYR A 176 -14.36 -6.15 14.03
N GLU A 177 -14.64 -5.08 14.77
CA GLU A 177 -15.70 -5.00 15.77
C GLU A 177 -16.75 -3.97 15.32
N PRO A 178 -18.06 -4.26 15.39
CA PRO A 178 -18.67 -5.44 16.00
C PRO A 178 -18.90 -6.63 15.04
N TRP A 179 -18.53 -6.50 13.76
CA TRP A 179 -19.01 -7.43 12.74
C TRP A 179 -18.12 -8.67 12.61
N MET A 180 -16.88 -8.54 12.12
CA MET A 180 -16.03 -9.69 11.79
C MET A 180 -15.81 -10.61 13.01
N VAL A 181 -15.54 -10.04 14.18
CA VAL A 181 -15.26 -10.81 15.42
C VAL A 181 -16.45 -11.66 15.91
N LYS A 182 -17.68 -11.34 15.50
CA LYS A 182 -18.89 -12.04 15.96
C LYS A 182 -19.03 -13.45 15.39
N ASP A 183 -18.68 -13.61 14.12
CA ASP A 183 -18.66 -14.90 13.42
C ASP A 183 -17.55 -14.90 12.37
N PRO A 184 -16.26 -15.03 12.77
CA PRO A 184 -15.13 -14.88 11.86
C PRO A 184 -15.19 -15.79 10.63
N VAL A 185 -15.65 -17.04 10.81
CA VAL A 185 -15.73 -18.02 9.73
C VAL A 185 -16.93 -17.73 8.83
N GLY A 186 -18.12 -17.53 9.41
CA GLY A 186 -19.33 -17.24 8.64
C GLY A 186 -19.23 -15.94 7.85
N ASN A 187 -18.76 -14.86 8.49
CA ASN A 187 -18.60 -13.55 7.87
C ASN A 187 -17.53 -13.55 6.76
N MET A 188 -16.39 -14.22 6.98
CA MET A 188 -15.36 -14.35 5.94
C MET A 188 -15.87 -15.18 4.75
N LYS A 189 -16.64 -16.24 5.02
CA LYS A 189 -17.28 -17.05 3.98
C LYS A 189 -18.31 -16.24 3.20
N GLU A 190 -19.13 -15.43 3.88
CA GLU A 190 -20.11 -14.54 3.23
C GLU A 190 -19.42 -13.60 2.24
N LEU A 191 -18.33 -12.95 2.64
CA LEU A 191 -17.54 -12.09 1.76
C LEU A 191 -17.00 -12.87 0.55
N LYS A 192 -16.41 -14.06 0.80
CA LYS A 192 -15.93 -14.90 -0.29
C LYS A 192 -17.05 -15.30 -1.27
N ASP A 193 -18.23 -15.63 -0.76
CA ASP A 193 -19.38 -16.01 -1.58
C ASP A 193 -19.91 -14.83 -2.42
N MET A 194 -19.65 -13.57 -2.01
CA MET A 194 -19.89 -12.37 -2.82
C MET A 194 -18.88 -12.18 -3.97
N GLY A 195 -17.83 -13.00 -4.03
CA GLY A 195 -16.80 -12.95 -5.07
C GLY A 195 -15.66 -11.97 -4.79
N VAL A 196 -15.55 -11.44 -3.56
CA VAL A 196 -14.34 -10.71 -3.15
C VAL A 196 -13.21 -11.68 -2.79
N ASN A 197 -11.97 -11.23 -2.94
CA ASN A 197 -10.77 -12.02 -2.62
C ASN A 197 -9.89 -11.36 -1.56
N PHE A 198 -10.30 -10.19 -1.08
CA PHE A 198 -9.52 -9.35 -0.19
C PHE A 198 -10.40 -8.64 0.83
N VAL A 199 -9.89 -8.38 2.02
CA VAL A 199 -10.51 -7.52 3.03
C VAL A 199 -9.49 -6.57 3.64
N HIS A 200 -9.90 -5.31 3.81
CA HIS A 200 -9.19 -4.36 4.66
C HIS A 200 -9.87 -4.36 6.01
N MET A 201 -9.29 -5.07 6.98
CA MET A 201 -9.90 -5.26 8.29
C MET A 201 -9.59 -4.05 9.19
N VAL A 202 -10.58 -3.28 9.60
CA VAL A 202 -10.40 -2.04 10.37
C VAL A 202 -10.33 -2.36 11.88
N PRO A 203 -9.33 -1.85 12.63
CA PRO A 203 -9.20 -2.04 14.07
C PRO A 203 -10.28 -1.26 14.85
N PRO A 204 -10.50 -1.49 16.16
CA PRO A 204 -9.60 -2.12 17.13
C PRO A 204 -9.49 -3.63 16.95
N TYR A 205 -8.34 -4.22 17.32
CA TYR A 205 -8.18 -5.67 17.44
C TYR A 205 -7.99 -6.06 18.90
N ASP A 206 -8.31 -7.31 19.22
CA ASP A 206 -8.09 -7.90 20.54
C ASP A 206 -7.66 -9.37 20.43
N ASP A 207 -7.59 -10.07 21.56
CA ASP A 207 -7.13 -11.46 21.65
C ASP A 207 -8.01 -12.46 20.86
N ARG A 208 -9.17 -12.03 20.35
CA ARG A 208 -10.09 -12.84 19.52
C ARG A 208 -9.78 -12.74 18.03
N LEU A 209 -8.70 -12.07 17.64
CA LEU A 209 -8.34 -11.86 16.24
C LEU A 209 -7.94 -13.16 15.52
N ILE A 210 -7.30 -14.09 16.23
CA ILE A 210 -6.69 -15.28 15.64
C ILE A 210 -7.68 -16.14 14.82
N PRO A 211 -8.91 -16.43 15.28
CA PRO A 211 -9.95 -17.05 14.46
C PRO A 211 -10.20 -16.38 13.11
N THR A 212 -10.18 -15.05 13.04
CA THR A 212 -10.35 -14.29 11.79
C THR A 212 -9.21 -14.53 10.82
N LEU A 213 -7.97 -14.49 11.32
CA LEU A 213 -6.79 -14.72 10.47
C LEU A 213 -6.78 -16.14 9.90
N LYS A 214 -7.14 -17.13 10.72
CA LYS A 214 -7.28 -18.52 10.27
C LYS A 214 -8.40 -18.71 9.27
N ALA A 215 -9.56 -18.08 9.50
CA ALA A 215 -10.67 -18.13 8.55
C ALA A 215 -10.25 -17.56 7.19
N ALA A 216 -9.44 -16.50 7.17
CA ALA A 216 -8.90 -15.95 5.93
C ALA A 216 -7.98 -16.94 5.20
N GLU A 217 -7.07 -17.59 5.91
CA GLU A 217 -6.19 -18.62 5.35
C GLU A 217 -6.97 -19.83 4.81
N ASP A 218 -7.87 -20.40 5.62
CA ASP A 218 -8.67 -21.57 5.26
C ASP A 218 -9.57 -21.31 4.04
N LEU A 219 -10.06 -20.08 3.91
CA LEU A 219 -10.91 -19.65 2.80
C LEU A 219 -10.12 -19.00 1.66
N GLY A 220 -8.80 -18.87 1.75
CA GLY A 220 -8.01 -18.24 0.69
C GLY A 220 -8.29 -16.74 0.47
N MET A 221 -8.78 -16.04 1.49
CA MET A 221 -9.05 -14.60 1.48
C MET A 221 -7.80 -13.82 1.87
N TRP A 222 -7.44 -12.80 1.11
CA TRP A 222 -6.29 -11.95 1.44
C TRP A 222 -6.69 -10.81 2.37
N MET A 223 -5.74 -10.32 3.17
CA MET A 223 -6.00 -9.27 4.15
C MET A 223 -4.93 -8.20 4.14
N GLN A 224 -5.37 -6.96 4.32
CA GLN A 224 -4.50 -5.87 4.77
C GLN A 224 -4.72 -5.67 6.27
N TYR A 225 -3.62 -5.74 7.03
CA TYR A 225 -3.63 -5.57 8.48
C TYR A 225 -3.46 -4.09 8.83
N ASP A 226 -4.40 -3.53 9.58
CA ASP A 226 -4.55 -2.09 9.75
C ASP A 226 -4.19 -1.63 11.17
N MET A 227 -3.20 -0.74 11.25
CA MET A 227 -2.66 -0.16 12.46
C MET A 227 -3.00 1.33 12.61
N ARG A 228 -4.05 1.84 11.93
CA ARG A 228 -4.42 3.28 11.95
C ARG A 228 -4.63 3.86 13.34
N HIS A 229 -4.97 3.03 14.33
CA HIS A 229 -5.13 3.44 15.74
C HIS A 229 -3.85 3.27 16.59
N THR A 230 -2.83 2.58 16.10
CA THR A 230 -1.62 2.21 16.87
C THR A 230 -0.30 2.67 16.25
N TYR A 231 -0.29 3.20 15.03
CA TYR A 231 0.92 3.56 14.28
C TYR A 231 1.83 4.60 14.95
N LYS A 232 1.31 5.42 15.86
CA LYS A 232 2.11 6.38 16.65
C LYS A 232 2.90 5.71 17.79
N ASN A 233 2.65 4.44 18.08
CA ASN A 233 3.27 3.71 19.18
C ASN A 233 4.07 2.50 18.65
N THR A 234 5.37 2.68 18.46
CA THR A 234 6.27 1.64 17.93
C THR A 234 6.33 0.37 18.77
N SER A 235 6.09 0.47 20.09
CA SER A 235 6.02 -0.72 20.96
C SER A 235 4.75 -1.54 20.68
N LYS A 236 3.60 -0.88 20.44
CA LYS A 236 2.36 -1.57 20.04
C LYS A 236 2.50 -2.20 18.66
N ILE A 237 3.04 -1.47 17.68
CA ILE A 237 3.35 -2.02 16.34
C ILE A 237 4.19 -3.28 16.46
N THR A 238 5.26 -3.22 17.27
CA THR A 238 6.16 -4.36 17.45
C THR A 238 5.44 -5.58 18.01
N ALA A 239 4.55 -5.39 18.99
CA ALA A 239 3.76 -6.47 19.56
C ALA A 239 2.77 -7.05 18.54
N GLU A 240 2.02 -6.20 17.85
CA GLU A 240 1.03 -6.60 16.84
C GLU A 240 1.66 -7.36 15.67
N VAL A 241 2.71 -6.81 15.05
CA VAL A 241 3.38 -7.45 13.91
C VAL A 241 4.00 -8.78 14.33
N ASN A 242 4.66 -8.87 15.49
CA ASN A 242 5.21 -10.16 15.94
C ASN A 242 4.14 -11.20 16.26
N ASN A 243 2.93 -10.77 16.64
CA ASN A 243 1.81 -11.68 16.90
C ASN A 243 1.25 -12.31 15.61
N VAL A 244 1.31 -11.58 14.48
CA VAL A 244 0.58 -11.99 13.27
C VAL A 244 1.42 -12.10 11.98
N LYS A 245 2.70 -11.75 11.98
CA LYS A 245 3.55 -11.81 10.77
C LYS A 245 3.75 -13.22 10.19
N THR A 246 3.41 -14.28 10.91
CA THR A 246 3.50 -15.65 10.39
C THR A 246 2.28 -16.07 9.57
N TYR A 247 1.17 -15.32 9.61
CA TYR A 247 -0.02 -15.64 8.83
C TYR A 247 0.18 -15.29 7.35
N GLU A 248 0.00 -16.26 6.47
CA GLU A 248 0.33 -16.17 5.05
C GLU A 248 -0.61 -15.25 4.28
N HIS A 249 -1.86 -15.15 4.74
CA HIS A 249 -2.90 -14.39 4.08
C HIS A 249 -2.93 -12.88 4.41
N ILE A 250 -2.01 -12.40 5.25
CA ILE A 250 -1.74 -10.96 5.39
C ILE A 250 -0.79 -10.54 4.26
N VAL A 251 -1.28 -9.73 3.32
CA VAL A 251 -0.51 -9.29 2.14
C VAL A 251 0.21 -7.97 2.34
N SER A 252 -0.26 -7.13 3.26
CA SER A 252 0.32 -5.82 3.53
C SER A 252 0.03 -5.33 4.94
N TRP A 253 0.90 -4.43 5.40
CA TRP A 253 0.70 -3.64 6.60
C TRP A 253 0.13 -2.27 6.21
N TYR A 254 -0.87 -1.77 6.93
CA TYR A 254 -1.44 -0.42 6.74
C TYR A 254 -1.17 0.41 7.99
N THR A 255 -0.44 1.52 7.85
CA THR A 255 -0.05 2.33 9.02
C THR A 255 -1.07 3.40 9.36
N SER A 256 -1.45 4.23 8.40
CA SER A 256 -2.18 5.46 8.68
C SER A 256 -3.18 5.77 7.59
N ASP A 257 -4.30 6.35 8.03
CA ASP A 257 -5.40 6.78 7.20
C ASP A 257 -5.34 8.31 7.06
N GLU A 258 -5.09 8.82 5.85
CA GLU A 258 -5.00 10.26 5.53
C GLU A 258 -4.13 11.07 6.54
N PRO A 259 -2.87 10.66 6.84
CA PRO A 259 -2.02 11.34 7.82
C PRO A 259 -1.60 12.75 7.40
N ASP A 260 -1.91 13.17 6.18
CA ASP A 260 -1.68 14.49 5.61
C ASP A 260 -2.94 15.37 5.59
N GLY A 261 -4.12 14.80 5.88
CA GLY A 261 -5.40 15.52 5.92
C GLY A 261 -5.77 16.08 7.30
N GLU A 262 -5.17 15.60 8.39
CA GLU A 262 -5.37 16.13 9.73
C GLU A 262 -4.23 17.07 10.12
N THR A 263 -4.54 18.25 10.65
CA THR A 263 -3.55 19.21 11.19
C THR A 263 -2.71 18.69 12.37
N ARG A 264 -2.93 17.44 12.80
CA ARG A 264 -2.35 16.80 13.98
C ARG A 264 -1.46 15.59 13.69
N ASN A 265 -1.28 15.24 12.41
CA ASN A 265 -0.49 14.07 12.04
C ASN A 265 0.88 14.53 11.52
N GLU A 266 1.92 14.19 12.28
CA GLU A 266 3.30 14.45 11.86
C GLU A 266 3.71 13.37 10.85
N PRO A 267 4.21 13.72 9.66
CA PRO A 267 4.75 12.75 8.70
C PRO A 267 5.78 11.81 9.34
N GLN A 268 6.46 12.28 10.39
CA GLN A 268 7.43 11.53 11.17
C GLN A 268 6.86 10.26 11.83
N ASP A 269 5.59 10.28 12.29
CA ASP A 269 4.96 9.10 12.90
C ASP A 269 4.81 7.97 11.88
N SER A 270 4.36 8.29 10.67
CA SER A 270 4.24 7.30 9.57
C SER A 270 5.61 6.75 9.17
N ILE A 271 6.65 7.59 9.15
CA ILE A 271 8.03 7.16 8.91
C ILE A 271 8.53 6.23 10.02
N ASN A 272 8.25 6.56 11.28
CA ASN A 272 8.64 5.75 12.44
C ASN A 272 7.92 4.39 12.44
N ALA A 273 6.63 4.37 12.10
CA ALA A 273 5.86 3.14 11.92
C ALA A 273 6.45 2.26 10.82
N TYR A 274 6.70 2.83 9.63
CA TYR A 274 7.35 2.13 8.52
C TYR A 274 8.69 1.54 8.94
N ASN A 275 9.59 2.35 9.52
CA ASN A 275 10.91 1.90 9.97
C ASN A 275 10.83 0.79 11.02
N THR A 276 9.85 0.86 11.92
CA THR A 276 9.61 -0.18 12.92
C THR A 276 9.20 -1.48 12.25
N ILE A 277 8.19 -1.44 11.35
CA ILE A 277 7.69 -2.63 10.64
C ILE A 277 8.80 -3.28 9.82
N ILE A 278 9.54 -2.54 9.00
CA ILE A 278 10.60 -3.13 8.17
C ILE A 278 11.73 -3.73 9.00
N SER A 279 11.93 -3.28 10.25
CA SER A 279 12.97 -3.84 11.13
C SER A 279 12.61 -5.23 11.68
N ILE A 280 11.31 -5.58 11.72
CA ILE A 280 10.78 -6.82 12.31
C ILE A 280 10.12 -7.77 11.29
N ASP A 281 9.60 -7.22 10.19
CA ASP A 281 9.05 -7.93 9.04
C ASP A 281 9.38 -7.19 7.73
N PRO A 282 10.63 -7.30 7.22
CA PRO A 282 11.04 -6.65 5.98
C PRO A 282 10.45 -7.29 4.71
N HIS A 283 9.58 -8.29 4.86
CA HIS A 283 9.20 -9.19 3.78
C HIS A 283 7.83 -8.90 3.16
N ARG A 284 7.10 -7.91 3.68
CA ARG A 284 5.82 -7.46 3.16
C ARG A 284 5.84 -5.97 2.89
N PRO A 285 5.03 -5.48 1.93
CA PRO A 285 4.84 -4.06 1.73
C PRO A 285 4.10 -3.43 2.91
N THR A 286 4.53 -2.21 3.25
CA THR A 286 3.82 -1.30 4.16
C THR A 286 3.19 -0.19 3.34
N MET A 287 1.92 0.10 3.61
CA MET A 287 1.06 1.01 2.88
C MET A 287 0.44 2.05 3.81
N LEU A 288 0.03 3.16 3.24
CA LEU A 288 -0.81 4.19 3.86
C LEU A 288 -1.65 4.82 2.75
N VAL A 289 -2.73 5.52 3.11
CA VAL A 289 -3.45 6.39 2.16
C VAL A 289 -3.13 7.85 2.46
N LEU A 290 -2.97 8.65 1.42
CA LEU A 290 -2.83 10.11 1.48
C LEU A 290 -4.11 10.78 0.97
N ASN A 291 -4.30 12.06 1.28
CA ASN A 291 -5.47 12.85 0.88
C ASN A 291 -5.36 13.41 -0.56
#